data_AF-A0A2R6IBH4-F1
#
_entry.id   AF-A0A2R6IBH4-F1
#
_cell.length_a   1.000
_cell.length_b   1.000
_cell.length_c   1.000
_cell.angle_alpha   90.00
_cell.angle_beta   90.00
_cell.angle_gamma   90.00
#
_symmetry.space_group_name_H-M   'P 1'
#
loop_
_entity.id
_entity.type
_entity.pdbx_description
1 polymer ?
#
loop_
_entity_poly.entity_id
_entity_poly.type
_entity_poly.pdbx_seq_one_letter_code
_entity_poly.pdbx_strand_id
1 'polypeptide(L)'
;MESPETPTTRARTTDPSPTSTDTETATGTETDTETETATPEPESEPDLPGGESLADLAAFDDAWTVESGRAGVPWNEYGDLPAVAMSSDGDSRARFTRKFDRPRDLSEWDLSVAAQLHSTGKGLFQLHLTLVDAHGERSRLSGSIQSTATGRWVRLDAGVRESTGIDASAVTELRIEHWAGDAESRFGVADLRRHSAPERGYVMLTFDDGPSEDYTVAYDVISAYGFAGAAFLHTETVTGDRGPSVEQYREMVADGWDVGGHTHDHTRLSEPPRQSQREILTENRAFLAEHGLTPTVFRTPYGAYDGHTLDLMDDLFDVSIVGSGSATGTDLTVFDPSPVGFNPDDYERAKRFVGAAVEHNRLLGLTIHMAPMPSRRAFESLIEYVHRRERCGDLAVITPTELYDDYICD
;
A
#
# COMPACT_ATOMS: atom_id res chain seq x y z
N MET A 1 49.30 26.42 -28.33
CA MET A 1 49.88 27.48 -27.49
C MET A 1 49.13 27.46 -26.18
N GLU A 2 49.70 27.26 -25.00
CA GLU A 2 50.96 26.71 -24.51
C GLU A 2 50.76 26.72 -22.99
N SER A 3 51.12 25.64 -22.29
CA SER A 3 51.31 25.63 -20.83
C SER A 3 52.52 26.49 -20.45
N PRO A 4 52.74 26.82 -19.16
CA PRO A 4 53.64 25.99 -18.34
C PRO A 4 53.15 25.81 -16.90
N GLU A 5 53.23 24.62 -16.30
CA GLU A 5 54.38 23.94 -15.64
C GLU A 5 54.59 24.22 -14.13
N THR A 6 54.77 23.09 -13.46
CA THR A 6 54.99 22.69 -12.06
C THR A 6 56.15 23.35 -11.31
N PRO A 7 56.30 23.04 -10.00
CA PRO A 7 57.45 22.21 -9.63
C PRO A 7 57.15 21.04 -8.68
N THR A 8 57.86 19.94 -8.93
CA THR A 8 57.96 18.69 -8.17
C THR A 8 59.23 18.65 -7.29
N THR A 9 59.37 17.57 -6.50
CA THR A 9 60.62 16.90 -5.99
C THR A 9 60.82 17.04 -4.46
N ARG A 10 61.10 16.05 -3.57
CA ARG A 10 61.53 14.61 -3.50
C ARG A 10 61.18 14.11 -2.06
N ALA A 11 60.64 12.92 -1.78
CA ALA A 11 61.16 11.53 -1.75
C ALA A 11 62.18 11.16 -0.63
N ARG A 12 61.81 10.16 0.21
CA ARG A 12 62.63 9.06 0.79
C ARG A 12 61.74 8.18 1.71
N THR A 13 61.26 7.00 1.32
CA THR A 13 61.85 5.63 1.36
C THR A 13 62.67 5.27 2.60
N THR A 14 62.26 4.23 3.32
CA THR A 14 63.06 3.03 3.67
C THR A 14 62.19 1.96 4.35
N ASP A 15 62.16 0.77 3.75
CA ASP A 15 62.12 -0.55 4.40
C ASP A 15 63.42 -1.27 3.96
N PRO A 16 64.00 -2.19 4.75
CA PRO A 16 63.93 -3.60 4.34
C PRO A 16 63.97 -4.68 5.46
N SER A 17 63.50 -5.87 5.06
CA SER A 17 63.56 -7.25 5.66
C SER A 17 65.01 -7.78 5.92
N PRO A 18 65.32 -9.10 6.19
CA PRO A 18 64.54 -10.36 6.36
C PRO A 18 65.09 -11.35 7.45
N THR A 19 64.53 -12.57 7.59
CA THR A 19 65.21 -13.91 7.42
C THR A 19 64.40 -15.09 8.02
N SER A 20 64.44 -16.23 7.29
CA SER A 20 63.88 -17.59 7.46
C SER A 20 64.52 -18.40 8.61
N THR A 21 64.26 -19.68 8.96
CA THR A 21 63.44 -20.85 8.55
C THR A 21 63.59 -21.84 9.73
N ASP A 22 62.61 -22.69 10.05
CA ASP A 22 62.90 -24.11 10.34
C ASP A 22 61.64 -24.98 10.38
N THR A 23 61.85 -26.24 10.00
CA THR A 23 60.89 -27.29 9.64
C THR A 23 60.65 -28.20 10.84
N GLU A 24 59.40 -28.62 11.08
CA GLU A 24 59.17 -29.90 11.74
C GLU A 24 57.93 -30.60 11.18
N THR A 25 58.17 -31.79 10.65
CA THR A 25 57.21 -32.73 10.07
C THR A 25 56.64 -33.60 11.18
N ALA A 26 55.32 -33.67 11.33
CA ALA A 26 54.67 -34.75 12.07
C ALA A 26 53.40 -35.21 11.34
N THR A 27 53.54 -36.41 10.77
CA THR A 27 52.52 -37.29 10.20
C THR A 27 51.28 -37.47 11.09
N GLY A 28 50.10 -37.32 10.50
CA GLY A 28 48.81 -37.65 11.13
C GLY A 28 47.71 -37.86 10.08
N THR A 29 47.58 -39.10 9.64
CA THR A 29 46.40 -39.79 9.09
C THR A 29 45.30 -38.95 8.42
N GLU A 30 45.26 -38.99 7.09
CA GLU A 30 44.08 -38.64 6.29
C GLU A 30 42.90 -39.51 6.72
N THR A 31 41.82 -38.87 7.15
CA THR A 31 40.49 -39.46 7.16
C THR A 31 39.64 -38.52 6.32
N ASP A 32 39.33 -38.95 5.10
CA ASP A 32 38.38 -38.27 4.21
C ASP A 32 37.06 -38.08 4.96
N THR A 33 36.73 -36.83 5.27
CA THR A 33 35.37 -36.43 5.58
C THR A 33 34.94 -35.52 4.45
N GLU A 34 34.20 -36.10 3.50
CA GLU A 34 33.43 -35.35 2.51
C GLU A 34 32.63 -34.29 3.25
N THR A 35 33.05 -33.03 3.12
CA THR A 35 32.25 -31.90 3.57
C THR A 35 31.21 -31.69 2.48
N GLU A 36 30.05 -32.32 2.66
CA GLU A 36 28.83 -31.94 1.94
C GLU A 36 28.71 -30.41 2.08
N THR A 37 28.91 -29.73 0.97
CA THR A 37 28.63 -28.30 0.88
C THR A 37 27.13 -28.18 0.90
N ALA A 38 26.55 -28.02 2.10
CA ALA A 38 25.15 -27.73 2.28
C ALA A 38 24.82 -26.53 1.38
N THR A 39 23.94 -26.77 0.42
CA THR A 39 23.30 -25.68 -0.33
C THR A 39 22.59 -24.83 0.73
N PRO A 40 22.79 -23.50 0.78
CA PRO A 40 22.07 -22.69 1.74
C PRO A 40 20.58 -22.92 1.49
N GLU A 41 19.87 -23.36 2.53
CA GLU A 41 18.40 -23.34 2.51
C GLU A 41 17.97 -21.92 2.14
N PRO A 42 16.98 -21.75 1.24
CA PRO A 42 16.49 -20.42 0.92
C PRO A 42 16.07 -19.75 2.23
N GLU A 43 16.61 -18.56 2.47
CA GLU A 43 16.17 -17.67 3.54
C GLU A 43 14.65 -17.59 3.48
N SER A 44 14.00 -17.77 4.62
CA SER A 44 12.54 -17.85 4.78
C SER A 44 11.84 -16.79 3.94
N GLU A 45 10.81 -17.22 3.19
CA GLU A 45 9.89 -16.37 2.43
C GLU A 45 9.54 -15.09 3.21
N PRO A 46 9.45 -13.92 2.56
CA PRO A 46 9.14 -12.69 3.29
C PRO A 46 7.82 -12.89 4.03
N ASP A 47 7.94 -12.80 5.35
CA ASP A 47 6.87 -12.87 6.32
C ASP A 47 5.97 -11.64 6.11
N LEU A 48 5.06 -11.76 5.14
CA LEU A 48 3.99 -10.81 4.88
C LEU A 48 2.73 -11.41 5.50
N PRO A 49 2.02 -10.68 6.35
CA PRO A 49 0.91 -11.25 7.11
C PRO A 49 -0.32 -11.51 6.22
N GLY A 50 -1.23 -12.35 6.73
CA GLY A 50 -2.59 -12.54 6.21
C GLY A 50 -2.73 -13.39 4.94
N GLY A 51 -3.64 -14.38 4.98
CA GLY A 51 -4.20 -15.02 3.79
C GLY A 51 -3.50 -16.29 3.28
N GLU A 52 -4.28 -17.09 2.55
CA GLU A 52 -3.84 -18.35 1.96
C GLU A 52 -3.32 -18.14 0.53
N SER A 53 -2.25 -18.83 0.16
CA SER A 53 -1.78 -18.84 -1.24
C SER A 53 -2.87 -19.38 -2.17
N LEU A 54 -3.28 -18.57 -3.15
CA LEU A 54 -4.27 -18.95 -4.16
C LEU A 54 -3.60 -19.61 -5.37
N ALA A 55 -2.39 -19.17 -5.71
CA ALA A 55 -1.60 -19.74 -6.78
C ALA A 55 -0.11 -19.48 -6.56
N ASP A 56 0.71 -20.51 -6.78
CA ASP A 56 2.14 -20.34 -6.92
C ASP A 56 2.46 -19.69 -8.28
N LEU A 57 2.80 -18.41 -8.25
CA LEU A 57 3.24 -17.64 -9.41
C LEU A 57 4.72 -17.88 -9.73
N ALA A 58 5.52 -18.39 -8.78
CA ALA A 58 6.94 -18.70 -8.97
C ALA A 58 7.13 -19.79 -10.03
N ALA A 59 6.25 -20.79 -10.03
CA ALA A 59 6.31 -21.90 -10.95
C ALA A 59 5.96 -21.50 -12.39
N PHE A 60 5.07 -20.50 -12.57
CA PHE A 60 4.47 -20.08 -13.84
C PHE A 60 4.34 -21.22 -14.85
N ASP A 61 3.63 -22.26 -14.44
CA ASP A 61 3.53 -23.53 -15.14
C ASP A 61 2.63 -23.47 -16.39
N ASP A 62 2.48 -24.62 -17.05
CA ASP A 62 1.64 -24.78 -18.25
C ASP A 62 0.13 -24.54 -17.99
N ALA A 63 -0.30 -24.33 -16.73
CA ALA A 63 -1.68 -23.94 -16.43
C ALA A 63 -1.95 -22.45 -16.71
N TRP A 64 -0.89 -21.64 -16.89
CA TRP A 64 -1.00 -20.23 -17.25
C TRP A 64 -0.90 -20.03 -18.78
N THR A 65 -1.73 -19.15 -19.31
CA THR A 65 -1.73 -18.77 -20.73
C THR A 65 -1.53 -17.27 -20.87
N VAL A 66 -0.49 -16.87 -21.61
CA VAL A 66 -0.26 -15.47 -21.99
C VAL A 66 -1.17 -15.10 -23.16
N GLU A 67 -2.14 -14.22 -22.94
CA GLU A 67 -3.10 -13.81 -23.97
C GLU A 67 -2.66 -12.56 -24.75
N SER A 68 -1.95 -11.64 -24.10
CA SER A 68 -1.47 -10.39 -24.70
C SER A 68 -0.24 -9.85 -23.97
N GLY A 69 0.59 -9.07 -24.66
CA GLY A 69 1.87 -8.59 -24.13
C GLY A 69 2.86 -9.75 -23.97
N ARG A 70 3.74 -9.64 -22.98
CA ARG A 70 4.67 -10.71 -22.60
C ARG A 70 4.51 -11.03 -21.13
N ALA A 71 4.58 -12.31 -20.78
CA ALA A 71 4.73 -12.75 -19.39
C ALA A 71 5.62 -13.99 -19.27
N GLY A 72 6.37 -14.11 -18.18
CA GLY A 72 7.22 -15.27 -17.88
C GLY A 72 8.04 -15.05 -16.61
N VAL A 73 8.72 -16.08 -16.10
CA VAL A 73 9.57 -15.99 -14.89
C VAL A 73 10.92 -15.37 -15.24
N PRO A 74 11.25 -14.15 -14.79
CA PRO A 74 12.62 -13.67 -14.77
C PRO A 74 13.34 -14.30 -13.57
N TRP A 75 14.47 -14.97 -13.81
CA TRP A 75 15.24 -15.58 -12.71
C TRP A 75 15.95 -14.56 -11.79
N ASN A 76 16.03 -13.28 -12.14
CA ASN A 76 16.83 -12.30 -11.40
C ASN A 76 16.45 -10.81 -11.54
N GLU A 77 15.34 -10.46 -12.21
CA GLU A 77 15.01 -9.04 -12.50
C GLU A 77 14.29 -8.34 -11.32
N TYR A 78 13.70 -9.09 -10.38
CA TYR A 78 12.84 -8.56 -9.30
C TYR A 78 13.33 -8.85 -7.87
N GLY A 79 14.60 -9.26 -7.73
CA GLY A 79 15.22 -9.58 -6.44
C GLY A 79 14.86 -10.97 -5.93
N ASP A 80 14.69 -11.11 -4.61
CA ASP A 80 14.64 -12.40 -3.90
C ASP A 80 13.28 -13.11 -3.98
N LEU A 81 12.23 -12.44 -4.49
CA LEU A 81 10.91 -13.03 -4.68
C LEU A 81 10.75 -13.62 -6.08
N PRO A 82 10.48 -14.93 -6.20
CA PRO A 82 10.09 -15.52 -7.47
C PRO A 82 8.81 -14.86 -7.99
N ALA A 83 8.89 -14.32 -9.21
CA ALA A 83 7.83 -13.50 -9.78
C ALA A 83 7.59 -13.85 -11.24
N VAL A 84 6.42 -13.47 -11.74
CA VAL A 84 6.13 -13.40 -13.17
C VAL A 84 6.39 -11.96 -13.61
N ALA A 85 7.37 -11.74 -14.49
CA ALA A 85 7.46 -10.48 -15.21
C ALA A 85 6.33 -10.44 -16.23
N MET A 86 5.54 -9.38 -16.21
CA MET A 86 4.62 -9.03 -17.28
C MET A 86 4.99 -7.66 -17.84
N SER A 87 4.98 -7.53 -19.16
CA SER A 87 5.29 -6.26 -19.84
C SER A 87 4.36 -6.01 -21.01
N SER A 88 4.03 -4.75 -21.20
CA SER A 88 3.32 -4.22 -22.36
C SER A 88 4.19 -3.18 -23.05
N ASP A 89 4.09 -3.14 -24.38
CA ASP A 89 4.74 -2.12 -25.20
C ASP A 89 3.70 -1.04 -25.56
N GLY A 90 3.85 0.17 -25.02
CA GLY A 90 2.89 1.28 -25.23
C GLY A 90 1.46 0.91 -24.85
N ASP A 91 0.47 1.36 -25.64
CA ASP A 91 -0.97 1.20 -25.38
C ASP A 91 -1.49 -0.25 -25.38
N SER A 92 -0.60 -1.24 -25.45
CA SER A 92 -0.97 -2.64 -25.40
C SER A 92 -1.23 -3.11 -23.97
N ARG A 93 -2.03 -4.17 -23.86
CA ARG A 93 -2.31 -4.84 -22.59
C ARG A 93 -1.36 -6.01 -22.39
N ALA A 94 -0.75 -6.10 -21.21
CA ALA A 94 -0.12 -7.33 -20.73
C ALA A 94 -1.16 -8.15 -19.96
N ARG A 95 -1.38 -9.40 -20.34
CA ARG A 95 -2.33 -10.29 -19.68
C ARG A 95 -1.85 -11.74 -19.74
N PHE A 96 -1.92 -12.39 -18.60
CA PHE A 96 -1.89 -13.85 -18.51
C PHE A 96 -3.07 -14.34 -17.66
N THR A 97 -3.49 -15.57 -17.93
CA THR A 97 -4.74 -16.14 -17.40
C THR A 97 -4.52 -17.56 -16.91
N ARG A 98 -5.25 -17.95 -15.88
CA ARG A 98 -5.34 -19.33 -15.42
C ARG A 98 -6.79 -19.77 -15.47
N LYS A 99 -7.06 -20.81 -16.25
CA LYS A 99 -8.34 -21.51 -16.19
C LYS A 99 -8.24 -22.58 -15.12
N PHE A 100 -9.25 -22.69 -14.29
CA PHE A 100 -9.32 -23.73 -13.28
C PHE A 100 -9.91 -25.00 -13.89
N ASP A 101 -9.31 -26.15 -13.58
CA ASP A 101 -9.82 -27.46 -14.02
C ASP A 101 -11.25 -27.74 -13.52
N ARG A 102 -11.64 -27.06 -12.44
CA ARG A 102 -12.97 -27.12 -11.80
C ARG A 102 -13.31 -25.71 -11.30
N PRO A 103 -14.60 -25.31 -11.31
CA PRO A 103 -15.01 -24.05 -10.69
C PRO A 103 -14.51 -23.93 -9.24
N ARG A 104 -14.09 -22.73 -8.86
CA ARG A 104 -13.61 -22.36 -7.53
C ARG A 104 -14.62 -21.44 -6.87
N ASP A 105 -14.99 -21.77 -5.64
CA ASP A 105 -15.76 -20.87 -4.81
C ASP A 105 -14.83 -19.80 -4.23
N LEU A 106 -15.02 -18.56 -4.68
CA LEU A 106 -14.33 -17.36 -4.22
C LEU A 106 -15.32 -16.33 -3.68
N SER A 107 -16.57 -16.74 -3.37
CA SER A 107 -17.63 -15.83 -2.95
C SER A 107 -17.39 -15.21 -1.57
N GLU A 108 -16.68 -15.94 -0.70
CA GLU A 108 -16.29 -15.51 0.64
C GLU A 108 -14.83 -15.03 0.71
N TRP A 109 -14.23 -14.70 -0.44
CA TRP A 109 -12.80 -14.40 -0.51
C TRP A 109 -12.51 -13.01 -1.08
N ASP A 110 -11.53 -12.37 -0.48
CA ASP A 110 -10.82 -11.20 -0.97
C ASP A 110 -9.47 -11.59 -1.55
N LEU A 111 -8.91 -10.78 -2.46
CA LEU A 111 -7.68 -11.11 -3.17
C LEU A 111 -6.62 -10.02 -3.02
N SER A 112 -5.40 -10.44 -2.76
CA SER A 112 -4.24 -9.56 -2.79
C SER A 112 -3.06 -10.19 -3.52
N VAL A 113 -2.15 -9.35 -4.02
CA VAL A 113 -1.02 -9.81 -4.82
C VAL A 113 0.21 -8.96 -4.54
N ALA A 114 1.39 -9.58 -4.44
CA ALA A 114 2.63 -8.83 -4.38
C ALA A 114 2.97 -8.33 -5.79
N ALA A 115 3.27 -7.04 -5.91
CA ALA A 115 3.57 -6.41 -7.18
C ALA A 115 4.78 -5.48 -7.04
N GLN A 116 5.66 -5.50 -8.04
CA GLN A 116 6.76 -4.55 -8.18
C GLN A 116 6.70 -3.91 -9.56
N LEU A 117 6.55 -2.58 -9.59
CA LEU A 117 6.51 -1.80 -10.82
C LEU A 117 7.92 -1.43 -11.28
N HIS A 118 8.19 -1.57 -12.57
CA HIS A 118 9.27 -0.86 -13.28
C HIS A 118 8.66 -0.05 -14.41
N SER A 119 8.82 1.26 -14.38
CA SER A 119 8.24 2.13 -15.42
C SER A 119 9.13 3.31 -15.74
N THR A 120 9.12 3.70 -17.00
CA THR A 120 9.71 4.98 -17.46
C THR A 120 8.68 6.12 -17.46
N GLY A 121 7.39 5.78 -17.37
CA GLY A 121 6.29 6.73 -17.29
C GLY A 121 6.13 7.33 -15.91
N LYS A 122 5.45 8.48 -15.85
CA LYS A 122 5.06 9.14 -14.60
C LYS A 122 3.57 8.94 -14.34
N GLY A 123 3.22 8.66 -13.10
CA GLY A 123 1.81 8.60 -12.66
C GLY A 123 1.49 7.31 -11.90
N LEU A 124 0.20 6.98 -11.89
CA LEU A 124 -0.34 5.82 -11.19
C LEU A 124 -0.53 4.66 -12.17
N PHE A 125 0.04 3.50 -11.85
CA PHE A 125 -0.04 2.29 -12.67
C PHE A 125 -0.94 1.27 -11.97
N GLN A 126 -1.92 0.73 -12.71
CA GLN A 126 -2.89 -0.23 -12.16
C GLN A 126 -2.55 -1.66 -12.56
N LEU A 127 -2.71 -2.57 -11.61
CA LEU A 127 -2.73 -4.01 -11.82
C LEU A 127 -4.15 -4.51 -11.53
N HIS A 128 -4.70 -5.30 -12.44
CA HIS A 128 -6.05 -5.83 -12.34
C HIS A 128 -6.03 -7.34 -12.09
N LEU A 129 -6.84 -7.78 -11.13
CA LEU A 129 -7.20 -9.19 -10.96
C LEU A 129 -8.65 -9.34 -11.41
N THR A 130 -8.91 -10.13 -12.45
CA THR A 130 -10.28 -10.34 -12.96
C THR A 130 -10.70 -11.78 -12.75
N LEU A 131 -11.80 -11.96 -12.02
CA LEU A 131 -12.49 -13.24 -11.87
C LEU A 131 -13.55 -13.37 -12.96
N VAL A 132 -13.70 -14.58 -13.50
CA VAL A 132 -14.68 -14.89 -14.54
C VAL A 132 -15.39 -16.20 -14.23
N ASP A 133 -16.72 -16.21 -14.29
CA ASP A 133 -17.53 -17.41 -14.08
C ASP A 133 -17.77 -18.22 -15.37
N ALA A 134 -18.53 -19.31 -15.27
CA ALA A 134 -18.86 -20.18 -16.41
C ALA A 134 -19.75 -19.51 -17.48
N HIS A 135 -20.40 -18.40 -17.14
CA HIS A 135 -21.23 -17.60 -18.04
C HIS A 135 -20.45 -16.48 -18.73
N GLY A 136 -19.21 -16.24 -18.31
CA GLY A 136 -18.36 -15.18 -18.82
C GLY A 136 -18.60 -13.83 -18.11
N GLU A 137 -19.43 -13.81 -17.07
CA GLU A 137 -19.57 -12.64 -16.21
C GLU A 137 -18.33 -12.46 -15.35
N ARG A 138 -18.05 -11.22 -14.95
CA ARG A 138 -16.74 -10.84 -14.44
C ARG A 138 -16.80 -9.85 -13.29
N SER A 139 -15.88 -10.03 -12.35
CA SER A 139 -15.54 -9.00 -11.36
C SER A 139 -14.09 -8.63 -11.55
N ARG A 140 -13.83 -7.35 -11.79
CA ARG A 140 -12.50 -6.78 -11.93
C ARG A 140 -12.14 -6.07 -10.63
N LEU A 141 -11.11 -6.59 -10.00
CA LEU A 141 -10.43 -6.01 -8.86
C LEU A 141 -9.19 -5.24 -9.35
N SER A 142 -8.76 -4.21 -8.63
CA SER A 142 -7.50 -3.53 -8.96
C SER A 142 -6.78 -2.95 -7.76
N GLY A 143 -5.45 -2.97 -7.82
CA GLY A 143 -4.57 -2.17 -6.98
C GLY A 143 -3.72 -1.22 -7.84
N SER A 144 -3.14 -0.20 -7.21
CA SER A 144 -2.39 0.84 -7.90
C SER A 144 -1.02 1.08 -7.25
N ILE A 145 0.01 1.35 -8.06
CA ILE A 145 1.36 1.72 -7.60
C ILE A 145 1.78 3.02 -8.27
N GLN A 146 2.30 3.98 -7.51
CA GLN A 146 2.91 5.17 -8.10
C GLN A 146 4.24 4.85 -8.75
N SER A 147 4.51 5.46 -9.91
CA SER A 147 5.78 5.33 -10.64
C SER A 147 7.00 5.70 -9.80
N THR A 148 6.84 6.54 -8.77
CA THR A 148 7.88 6.93 -7.82
C THR A 148 8.31 5.79 -6.89
N ALA A 149 7.45 4.79 -6.68
CA ALA A 149 7.76 3.57 -5.93
C ALA A 149 8.33 2.43 -6.81
N THR A 150 8.82 2.77 -8.01
CA THR A 150 9.44 1.80 -8.92
C THR A 150 10.54 1.00 -8.21
N GLY A 151 10.58 -0.31 -8.46
CA GLY A 151 11.57 -1.22 -7.86
C GLY A 151 11.32 -1.63 -6.41
N ARG A 152 10.24 -1.16 -5.76
CA ARG A 152 9.81 -1.65 -4.44
C ARG A 152 8.66 -2.65 -4.59
N TRP A 153 8.76 -3.77 -3.88
CA TRP A 153 7.64 -4.70 -3.72
C TRP A 153 6.53 -4.04 -2.90
N VAL A 154 5.28 -4.13 -3.36
CA VAL A 154 4.11 -3.63 -2.64
C VAL A 154 3.05 -4.70 -2.66
N ARG A 155 2.39 -4.94 -1.52
CA ARG A 155 1.19 -5.76 -1.46
C ARG A 155 0.02 -4.93 -1.97
N LEU A 156 -0.64 -5.40 -3.02
CA LEU A 156 -1.84 -4.78 -3.58
C LEU A 156 -3.07 -5.55 -3.15
N ASP A 157 -3.86 -4.91 -2.30
CA ASP A 157 -5.22 -5.30 -1.94
C ASP A 157 -6.18 -4.89 -3.04
N ALA A 158 -6.66 -5.85 -3.83
CA ALA A 158 -7.39 -5.54 -5.04
C ALA A 158 -8.87 -5.29 -4.73
N GLY A 159 -9.28 -4.01 -4.67
CA GLY A 159 -10.68 -3.62 -4.50
C GLY A 159 -11.52 -3.78 -5.77
N VAL A 160 -12.81 -4.11 -5.65
CA VAL A 160 -13.74 -4.22 -6.81
C VAL A 160 -13.90 -2.88 -7.52
N ARG A 161 -13.62 -2.84 -8.82
CA ARG A 161 -13.81 -1.66 -9.67
C ARG A 161 -15.04 -1.76 -10.55
N GLU A 162 -15.32 -2.95 -11.01
CA GLU A 162 -16.39 -3.23 -11.96
C GLU A 162 -16.83 -4.68 -11.72
N SER A 163 -18.13 -4.92 -11.61
CA SER A 163 -18.70 -6.26 -11.48
C SER A 163 -19.92 -6.38 -12.36
N THR A 164 -20.06 -7.51 -13.06
CA THR A 164 -21.17 -7.79 -13.97
C THR A 164 -22.04 -8.95 -13.49
N GLY A 165 -22.43 -8.97 -12.21
CA GLY A 165 -23.33 -10.01 -11.69
C GLY A 165 -22.73 -11.42 -11.72
N ILE A 166 -21.41 -11.50 -11.59
CA ILE A 166 -20.65 -12.76 -11.54
C ILE A 166 -21.20 -13.71 -10.46
N ASP A 167 -21.26 -15.01 -10.77
CA ASP A 167 -21.38 -16.07 -9.76
C ASP A 167 -20.00 -16.38 -9.15
N ALA A 168 -19.66 -15.67 -8.09
CA ALA A 168 -18.39 -15.85 -7.39
C ALA A 168 -18.25 -17.23 -6.71
N SER A 169 -19.33 -18.01 -6.57
CA SER A 169 -19.26 -19.39 -6.06
C SER A 169 -18.75 -20.40 -7.10
N ALA A 170 -18.67 -19.99 -8.37
CA ALA A 170 -18.31 -20.84 -9.49
C ALA A 170 -17.33 -20.16 -10.47
N VAL A 171 -16.26 -19.57 -9.94
CA VAL A 171 -15.22 -18.92 -10.76
C VAL A 171 -14.45 -19.98 -11.56
N THR A 172 -14.34 -19.77 -12.87
CA THR A 172 -13.67 -20.70 -13.80
C THR A 172 -12.33 -20.18 -14.31
N GLU A 173 -12.09 -18.88 -14.24
CA GLU A 173 -10.87 -18.27 -14.75
C GLU A 173 -10.46 -17.05 -13.90
N LEU A 174 -9.16 -16.95 -13.67
CA LEU A 174 -8.49 -15.80 -13.09
C LEU A 174 -7.60 -15.14 -14.16
N ARG A 175 -7.68 -13.81 -14.28
CA ARG A 175 -6.81 -13.02 -15.15
C ARG A 175 -5.98 -12.04 -14.32
N ILE A 176 -4.72 -11.91 -14.67
CA ILE A 176 -3.84 -10.84 -14.18
C ILE A 176 -3.53 -9.92 -15.36
N GLU A 177 -3.88 -8.64 -15.23
CA GLU A 177 -3.83 -7.69 -16.33
C GLU A 177 -3.17 -6.36 -15.94
N HIS A 178 -2.42 -5.79 -16.88
CA HIS A 178 -1.87 -4.46 -16.78
C HIS A 178 -2.00 -3.73 -18.13
N TRP A 179 -2.34 -2.44 -18.06
CA TRP A 179 -2.37 -1.54 -19.21
C TRP A 179 -1.36 -0.41 -19.00
N ALA A 180 -0.34 -0.32 -19.84
CA ALA A 180 0.74 0.65 -19.67
C ALA A 180 0.40 2.07 -20.15
N GLY A 181 -0.65 2.21 -20.98
CA GLY A 181 -0.96 3.46 -21.66
C GLY A 181 0.20 3.87 -22.56
N ASP A 182 0.52 5.16 -22.63
CA ASP A 182 1.60 5.65 -23.50
C ASP A 182 3.03 5.32 -23.01
N ALA A 183 3.20 4.72 -21.83
CA ALA A 183 4.50 4.45 -21.22
C ALA A 183 4.97 3.00 -21.45
N GLU A 184 6.27 2.75 -21.36
CA GLU A 184 6.77 1.39 -21.11
C GLU A 184 6.71 1.10 -19.61
N SER A 185 6.01 0.03 -19.24
CA SER A 185 5.96 -0.48 -17.87
C SER A 185 5.99 -2.00 -17.83
N ARG A 186 6.58 -2.49 -16.75
CA ARG A 186 6.68 -3.89 -16.41
C ARG A 186 6.24 -4.07 -14.97
N PHE A 187 5.54 -5.17 -14.71
CA PHE A 187 5.20 -5.61 -13.37
C PHE A 187 5.88 -6.94 -13.10
N GLY A 188 6.52 -7.06 -11.95
CA GLY A 188 6.76 -8.35 -11.32
C GLY A 188 5.54 -8.65 -10.48
N VAL A 189 4.91 -9.80 -10.71
CA VAL A 189 3.72 -10.24 -9.96
C VAL A 189 4.07 -11.53 -9.24
N ALA A 190 3.88 -11.54 -7.93
CA ALA A 190 4.24 -12.65 -7.05
C ALA A 190 3.17 -12.86 -5.97
N ASP A 191 3.26 -14.00 -5.29
CA ASP A 191 2.54 -14.31 -4.06
C ASP A 191 1.06 -13.90 -4.09
N LEU A 192 0.28 -14.50 -5.01
CA LEU A 192 -1.16 -14.25 -5.09
C LEU A 192 -1.86 -14.95 -3.93
N ARG A 193 -2.55 -14.16 -3.09
CA ARG A 193 -3.22 -14.64 -1.89
C ARG A 193 -4.72 -14.37 -1.92
N ARG A 194 -5.43 -15.15 -1.11
CA ARG A 194 -6.84 -14.95 -0.77
C ARG A 194 -7.01 -14.77 0.73
N HIS A 195 -7.98 -13.95 1.12
CA HIS A 195 -8.29 -13.60 2.51
C HIS A 195 -9.78 -13.79 2.74
N SER A 196 -10.18 -14.12 3.97
CA SER A 196 -11.60 -14.16 4.30
C SER A 196 -12.23 -12.80 4.04
N ALA A 197 -13.28 -12.77 3.22
CA ALA A 197 -14.05 -11.55 3.00
C ALA A 197 -14.76 -11.16 4.30
N PRO A 198 -14.87 -9.86 4.61
CA PRO A 198 -15.70 -9.41 5.71
C PRO A 198 -17.17 -9.83 5.54
N GLU A 199 -17.88 -10.03 6.65
CA GLU A 199 -19.30 -10.41 6.62
C GLU A 199 -20.24 -9.25 6.21
N ARG A 200 -19.74 -8.01 6.24
CA ARG A 200 -20.47 -6.77 5.95
C ARG A 200 -19.54 -5.71 5.37
N GLY A 201 -20.10 -4.60 4.89
CA GLY A 201 -19.30 -3.45 4.47
C GLY A 201 -18.70 -2.69 5.66
N TYR A 202 -17.60 -1.97 5.41
CA TYR A 202 -16.99 -1.08 6.40
C TYR A 202 -16.71 0.28 5.77
N VAL A 203 -16.71 1.34 6.59
CA VAL A 203 -16.34 2.68 6.17
C VAL A 203 -15.44 3.35 7.21
N MET A 204 -14.29 3.89 6.75
CA MET A 204 -13.47 4.82 7.51
C MET A 204 -13.77 6.24 7.05
N LEU A 205 -14.13 7.12 7.98
CA LEU A 205 -14.31 8.54 7.74
C LEU A 205 -12.99 9.26 8.06
N THR A 206 -12.26 9.65 7.02
CA THR A 206 -10.95 10.29 7.15
C THR A 206 -11.04 11.76 6.74
N PHE A 207 -10.42 12.64 7.52
CA PHE A 207 -10.43 14.08 7.35
C PHE A 207 -9.00 14.58 7.20
N ASP A 208 -8.71 15.25 6.09
CA ASP A 208 -7.36 15.69 5.75
C ASP A 208 -7.21 17.21 5.94
N ASP A 209 -5.96 17.65 6.05
CA ASP A 209 -5.47 19.02 6.11
C ASP A 209 -5.62 19.77 7.44
N GLY A 210 -6.51 19.33 8.34
CA GLY A 210 -6.71 19.93 9.65
C GLY A 210 -7.32 21.35 9.68
N PRO A 211 -8.28 21.74 8.82
CA PRO A 211 -8.99 23.01 8.99
C PRO A 211 -9.88 23.00 10.24
N SER A 212 -10.23 24.19 10.75
CA SER A 212 -11.08 24.32 11.97
C SER A 212 -12.43 23.60 11.90
N GLU A 213 -12.92 23.36 10.69
CA GLU A 213 -14.14 22.64 10.36
C GLU A 213 -14.07 21.14 10.67
N ASP A 214 -12.87 20.56 10.78
CA ASP A 214 -12.69 19.18 11.22
C ASP A 214 -13.26 19.00 12.64
N TYR A 215 -13.07 20.00 13.51
CA TYR A 215 -13.65 19.98 14.85
C TYR A 215 -15.04 20.61 14.89
N THR A 216 -15.22 21.79 14.30
CA THR A 216 -16.47 22.56 14.47
C THR A 216 -17.65 22.04 13.65
N VAL A 217 -17.39 21.18 12.65
CA VAL A 217 -18.43 20.59 11.78
C VAL A 217 -18.31 19.08 11.72
N ALA A 218 -17.16 18.53 11.33
CA ALA A 218 -17.04 17.09 11.13
C ALA A 218 -17.22 16.33 12.45
N TYR A 219 -16.47 16.70 13.48
CA TYR A 219 -16.60 16.14 14.82
C TYR A 219 -18.01 16.35 15.41
N ASP A 220 -18.56 17.57 15.36
CA ASP A 220 -19.95 17.85 15.80
C ASP A 220 -20.98 16.92 15.15
N VAL A 221 -20.93 16.77 13.82
CA VAL A 221 -21.94 16.03 13.06
C VAL A 221 -21.81 14.52 13.25
N ILE A 222 -20.60 13.94 13.13
CA ILE A 222 -20.49 12.46 13.16
C ILE A 222 -20.56 11.92 14.59
N SER A 223 -20.06 12.65 15.59
CA SER A 223 -20.19 12.28 17.00
C SER A 223 -21.65 12.28 17.46
N ALA A 224 -22.52 13.11 16.85
CA ALA A 224 -23.96 13.07 17.11
C ALA A 224 -24.63 11.73 16.74
N TYR A 225 -24.00 10.93 15.87
CA TYR A 225 -24.42 9.56 15.53
C TYR A 225 -23.66 8.47 16.30
N GLY A 226 -22.75 8.85 17.20
CA GLY A 226 -21.90 7.93 17.94
C GLY A 226 -20.76 7.34 17.12
N PHE A 227 -20.37 8.01 16.03
CA PHE A 227 -19.25 7.59 15.18
C PHE A 227 -17.97 8.32 15.55
N ALA A 228 -16.85 7.61 15.42
CA ALA A 228 -15.52 8.18 15.39
C ALA A 228 -15.00 8.27 13.94
N GLY A 229 -14.03 9.15 13.72
CA GLY A 229 -13.33 9.31 12.46
C GLY A 229 -11.82 9.39 12.68
N ALA A 230 -11.08 9.67 11.62
CA ALA A 230 -9.64 9.89 11.67
C ALA A 230 -9.29 11.27 11.09
N ALA A 231 -8.63 12.11 11.86
CA ALA A 231 -8.14 13.42 11.41
C ALA A 231 -6.63 13.35 11.13
N PHE A 232 -6.21 13.75 9.94
CA PHE A 232 -4.81 13.81 9.51
C PHE A 232 -4.39 15.27 9.34
N LEU A 233 -3.64 15.78 10.31
CA LEU A 233 -3.33 17.20 10.38
C LEU A 233 -1.94 17.58 9.86
N HIS A 234 -1.87 18.75 9.26
CA HIS A 234 -0.60 19.46 9.13
C HIS A 234 -0.22 20.09 10.46
N THR A 235 1.00 19.87 10.95
CA THR A 235 1.39 20.48 12.23
C THR A 235 1.42 22.01 12.15
N GLU A 236 1.60 22.59 10.95
CA GLU A 236 1.49 24.04 10.75
C GLU A 236 0.08 24.62 10.99
N THR A 237 -0.98 23.80 10.89
CA THR A 237 -2.35 24.27 11.16
C THR A 237 -2.56 24.52 12.64
N VAL A 238 -1.91 23.72 13.48
CA VAL A 238 -1.90 23.87 14.94
C VAL A 238 -1.00 25.03 15.33
N THR A 239 0.26 25.06 14.88
CA THR A 239 1.20 26.12 15.28
C THR A 239 0.84 27.50 14.73
N GLY A 240 0.06 27.54 13.65
CA GLY A 240 -0.41 28.77 13.02
C GLY A 240 -1.81 29.21 13.43
N ASP A 241 -2.46 28.54 14.39
CA ASP A 241 -3.83 28.81 14.85
C ASP A 241 -4.87 28.83 13.70
N ARG A 242 -4.72 27.92 12.72
CA ARG A 242 -5.60 27.79 11.54
C ARG A 242 -6.51 26.56 11.58
N GLY A 243 -6.23 25.62 12.47
CA GLY A 243 -6.98 24.38 12.67
C GLY A 243 -7.55 24.24 14.09
N PRO A 244 -8.04 23.04 14.45
CA PRO A 244 -8.35 22.69 15.82
C PRO A 244 -7.14 22.88 16.74
N SER A 245 -7.40 23.28 17.99
CA SER A 245 -6.36 23.36 19.02
C SER A 245 -5.93 21.96 19.47
N VAL A 246 -4.80 21.88 20.18
CA VAL A 246 -4.32 20.62 20.77
C VAL A 246 -5.35 20.04 21.74
N GLU A 247 -6.02 20.87 22.53
CA GLU A 247 -7.08 20.44 23.43
C GLU A 247 -8.28 19.88 22.68
N GLN A 248 -8.65 20.47 21.55
CA GLN A 248 -9.72 19.98 20.69
C GLN A 248 -9.37 18.61 20.08
N TYR A 249 -8.13 18.43 19.59
CA TYR A 249 -7.68 17.12 19.13
C TYR A 249 -7.65 16.07 20.26
N ARG A 250 -7.23 16.45 21.47
CA ARG A 250 -7.28 15.54 22.63
C ARG A 250 -8.70 15.14 23.02
N GLU A 251 -9.67 16.05 22.88
CA GLU A 251 -11.08 15.76 23.07
C GLU A 251 -11.58 14.75 22.03
N MET A 252 -11.25 14.96 20.75
CA MET A 252 -11.59 14.00 19.69
C MET A 252 -11.01 12.61 19.99
N VAL A 253 -9.73 12.52 20.41
CA VAL A 253 -9.09 11.25 20.81
C VAL A 253 -9.81 10.61 22.00
N ALA A 254 -10.21 11.40 23.00
CA ALA A 254 -10.94 10.87 24.15
C ALA A 254 -12.31 10.27 23.77
N ASP A 255 -12.88 10.73 22.65
CA ASP A 255 -14.12 10.21 22.06
C ASP A 255 -13.88 9.10 21.02
N GLY A 256 -12.66 8.57 20.92
CA GLY A 256 -12.31 7.43 20.09
C GLY A 256 -11.85 7.77 18.67
N TRP A 257 -11.62 9.05 18.36
CA TRP A 257 -11.05 9.40 17.06
C TRP A 257 -9.56 9.09 16.98
N ASP A 258 -9.13 8.73 15.79
CA ASP A 258 -7.71 8.75 15.45
C ASP A 258 -7.28 10.16 15.07
N VAL A 259 -6.11 10.58 15.57
CA VAL A 259 -5.47 11.84 15.18
C VAL A 259 -4.05 11.55 14.71
N GLY A 260 -3.89 11.56 13.39
CA GLY A 260 -2.68 11.20 12.68
C GLY A 260 -1.95 12.35 12.03
N GLY A 261 -0.77 12.02 11.50
CA GLY A 261 0.10 12.98 10.83
C GLY A 261 -0.22 13.17 9.34
N HIS A 262 -0.03 14.39 8.84
CA HIS A 262 -0.10 14.72 7.41
C HIS A 262 1.09 15.58 6.92
N THR A 263 2.28 15.42 7.51
CA THR A 263 3.47 16.31 7.37
C THR A 263 3.32 17.68 8.05
N HIS A 264 4.36 18.52 7.99
CA HIS A 264 4.29 19.86 8.58
C HIS A 264 3.45 20.82 7.74
N ASP A 265 3.66 20.84 6.42
CA ASP A 265 3.25 21.89 5.48
C ASP A 265 2.66 21.32 4.18
N HIS A 266 2.08 20.11 4.25
CA HIS A 266 1.55 19.36 3.11
C HIS A 266 2.63 19.03 2.05
N THR A 267 3.86 18.74 2.49
CA THR A 267 4.97 18.38 1.60
C THR A 267 4.69 17.06 0.85
N ARG A 268 4.90 17.07 -0.46
CA ARG A 268 4.79 15.87 -1.32
C ARG A 268 5.99 14.93 -1.09
N LEU A 269 5.81 13.87 -0.31
CA LEU A 269 6.91 13.04 0.23
C LEU A 269 7.81 12.36 -0.84
N SER A 270 7.33 12.17 -2.06
CA SER A 270 8.14 11.62 -3.16
C SER A 270 9.13 12.60 -3.78
N GLU A 271 9.11 13.89 -3.40
CA GLU A 271 9.96 14.94 -4.00
C GLU A 271 11.24 15.25 -3.20
N PRO A 272 11.22 15.34 -1.85
CA PRO A 272 12.42 15.60 -1.07
C PRO A 272 13.45 14.46 -1.14
N PRO A 273 14.74 14.76 -0.87
CA PRO A 273 15.75 13.74 -0.66
C PRO A 273 15.38 12.79 0.49
N ARG A 274 15.86 11.54 0.42
CA ARG A 274 15.57 10.49 1.43
C ARG A 274 15.75 10.94 2.88
N GLN A 275 16.86 11.63 3.19
CA GLN A 275 17.12 12.14 4.53
C GLN A 275 16.04 13.13 5.00
N SER A 276 15.58 14.01 4.11
CA SER A 276 14.51 14.96 4.39
C SER A 276 13.16 14.26 4.57
N GLN A 277 12.86 13.18 3.84
CA GLN A 277 11.64 12.39 4.07
C GLN A 277 11.62 11.83 5.50
N ARG A 278 12.74 11.28 5.97
CA ARG A 278 12.87 10.78 7.35
C ARG A 278 12.67 11.88 8.38
N GLU A 279 13.30 13.03 8.20
CA GLU A 279 13.15 14.18 9.09
C GLU A 279 11.68 14.63 9.13
N ILE A 280 11.03 14.83 7.98
CA ILE A 280 9.62 15.23 7.89
C ILE A 280 8.70 14.28 8.67
N LEU A 281 8.85 12.96 8.47
CA LEU A 281 7.98 11.98 9.14
C LEU A 281 8.26 11.87 10.64
N THR A 282 9.54 11.85 11.02
CA THR A 282 9.93 11.72 12.45
C THR A 282 9.61 12.98 13.26
N GLU A 283 9.79 14.17 12.70
CA GLU A 283 9.42 15.43 13.34
C GLU A 283 7.90 15.59 13.45
N ASN A 284 7.15 15.19 12.43
CA ASN A 284 5.69 15.18 12.48
C ASN A 284 5.18 14.24 13.59
N ARG A 285 5.71 13.01 13.67
CA ARG A 285 5.40 12.05 14.72
C ARG A 285 5.77 12.57 16.11
N ALA A 286 6.95 13.17 16.26
CA ALA A 286 7.41 13.74 17.52
C ALA A 286 6.52 14.91 17.98
N PHE A 287 6.12 15.80 17.06
CA PHE A 287 5.21 16.89 17.35
C PHE A 287 3.89 16.39 17.95
N LEU A 288 3.26 15.38 17.33
CA LEU A 288 2.01 14.82 17.83
C LEU A 288 2.20 14.22 19.25
N ALA A 289 3.26 13.45 19.45
CA ALA A 289 3.58 12.86 20.75
C ALA A 289 3.83 13.91 21.85
N GLU A 290 4.58 14.97 21.56
CA GLU A 290 4.85 16.08 22.49
C GLU A 290 3.56 16.82 22.89
N HIS A 291 2.57 16.84 22.00
CA HIS A 291 1.24 17.39 22.25
C HIS A 291 0.28 16.36 22.85
N GLY A 292 0.76 15.21 23.31
CA GLY A 292 -0.06 14.21 24.01
C GLY A 292 -1.12 13.55 23.13
N LEU A 293 -0.86 13.50 21.82
CA LEU A 293 -1.60 12.70 20.86
C LEU A 293 -0.84 11.39 20.63
N THR A 294 -1.53 10.37 20.12
CA THR A 294 -0.95 9.04 19.87
C THR A 294 -0.67 8.90 18.37
N PRO A 295 0.58 9.06 17.89
CA PRO A 295 0.87 9.13 16.47
C PRO A 295 1.13 7.75 15.87
N THR A 296 0.10 6.91 15.90
CA THR A 296 0.12 5.54 15.36
C THR A 296 -0.34 5.49 13.91
N VAL A 297 -0.98 6.55 13.41
CA VAL A 297 -1.52 6.58 12.05
C VAL A 297 -1.00 7.79 11.25
N PHE A 298 -0.76 7.58 9.96
CA PHE A 298 -0.22 8.61 9.07
C PHE A 298 -0.85 8.58 7.69
N ARG A 299 -0.94 9.74 7.05
CA ARG A 299 -1.40 9.87 5.68
C ARG A 299 -0.45 10.70 4.84
N THR A 300 -0.15 10.27 3.62
CA THR A 300 0.71 11.03 2.71
C THR A 300 -0.03 12.15 1.99
N PRO A 301 0.50 13.39 1.99
CA PRO A 301 0.02 14.47 1.13
C PRO A 301 -0.04 14.07 -0.34
N TYR A 302 -1.12 14.44 -1.02
CA TYR A 302 -1.39 14.10 -2.42
C TYR A 302 -1.38 12.60 -2.74
N GLY A 303 -1.43 11.73 -1.71
CA GLY A 303 -1.15 10.32 -1.85
C GLY A 303 0.28 10.02 -2.32
N ALA A 304 1.21 10.97 -2.29
CA ALA A 304 2.52 10.81 -2.92
C ALA A 304 3.51 10.05 -2.02
N TYR A 305 4.19 9.07 -2.58
CA TYR A 305 5.20 8.26 -1.90
C TYR A 305 6.24 7.73 -2.89
N ASP A 306 7.42 7.40 -2.40
CA ASP A 306 8.36 6.52 -3.08
C ASP A 306 8.64 5.26 -2.22
N GLY A 307 9.50 4.36 -2.69
CA GLY A 307 9.82 3.14 -1.93
C GLY A 307 10.44 3.44 -0.55
N HIS A 308 11.23 4.51 -0.42
CA HIS A 308 11.80 4.91 0.87
C HIS A 308 10.75 5.50 1.80
N THR A 309 9.80 6.27 1.27
CA THR A 309 8.65 6.77 2.03
C THR A 309 7.87 5.60 2.65
N LEU A 310 7.60 4.53 1.89
CA LEU A 310 6.90 3.35 2.39
C LEU A 310 7.67 2.65 3.51
N ASP A 311 8.98 2.42 3.33
CA ASP A 311 9.79 1.78 4.38
C ASP A 311 9.79 2.60 5.69
N LEU A 312 9.85 3.93 5.59
CA LEU A 312 9.73 4.81 6.75
C LEU A 312 8.36 4.73 7.41
N MET A 313 7.31 4.60 6.61
CA MET A 313 5.94 4.53 7.10
C MET A 313 5.68 3.22 7.85
N ASP A 314 6.19 2.10 7.34
CA ASP A 314 6.19 0.79 8.01
C ASP A 314 6.94 0.80 9.35
N ASP A 315 8.05 1.54 9.42
CA ASP A 315 8.86 1.66 10.65
C ASP A 315 8.22 2.54 11.74
N LEU A 316 7.37 3.50 11.36
CA LEU A 316 6.97 4.61 12.22
C LEU A 316 5.51 4.59 12.66
N PHE A 317 4.63 3.94 11.89
CA PHE A 317 3.19 4.00 12.06
C PHE A 317 2.58 2.60 11.92
N ASP A 318 1.54 2.34 12.71
CA ASP A 318 0.79 1.08 12.69
C ASP A 318 -0.12 1.02 11.45
N VAL A 319 -0.72 2.16 11.08
CA VAL A 319 -1.53 2.28 9.85
C VAL A 319 -1.12 3.50 9.03
N SER A 320 -0.97 3.26 7.73
CA SER A 320 -0.43 4.21 6.79
C SER A 320 -1.30 4.32 5.54
N ILE A 321 -1.72 5.53 5.18
CA ILE A 321 -2.66 5.80 4.07
C ILE A 321 -1.95 6.61 2.98
N VAL A 322 -1.85 6.06 1.77
CA VAL A 322 -1.15 6.70 0.63
C VAL A 322 -2.07 7.17 -0.50
N GLY A 323 -3.36 7.32 -0.22
CA GLY A 323 -4.40 7.67 -1.19
C GLY A 323 -5.72 7.01 -0.83
N SER A 324 -6.63 6.79 -1.79
CA SER A 324 -7.80 5.93 -1.57
C SER A 324 -7.55 4.47 -1.93
N GLY A 325 -6.29 4.03 -1.86
CA GLY A 325 -5.86 2.64 -1.86
C GLY A 325 -4.64 2.53 -0.96
N SER A 326 -4.60 1.50 -0.13
CA SER A 326 -3.53 1.31 0.83
C SER A 326 -2.25 0.86 0.12
N ALA A 327 -1.13 1.39 0.59
CA ALA A 327 0.14 0.70 0.72
C ALA A 327 0.62 1.22 2.08
N THR A 328 0.62 0.42 3.13
CA THR A 328 1.41 -0.80 3.29
C THR A 328 0.82 -1.70 4.39
N GLY A 329 1.22 -2.98 4.41
CA GLY A 329 1.20 -3.79 5.64
C GLY A 329 -0.14 -4.24 6.21
N THR A 330 -1.28 -4.04 5.54
CA THR A 330 -2.59 -4.44 6.10
C THR A 330 -3.03 -5.82 5.63
N ASP A 331 -3.44 -6.68 6.56
CA ASP A 331 -4.09 -7.99 6.34
C ASP A 331 -5.50 -7.92 5.76
N LEU A 332 -5.94 -6.72 5.38
CA LEU A 332 -7.29 -6.49 4.89
C LEU A 332 -7.27 -5.86 3.52
N THR A 333 -8.10 -6.42 2.64
CA THR A 333 -8.33 -5.84 1.33
C THR A 333 -9.04 -4.50 1.46
N VAL A 334 -8.29 -3.41 1.37
CA VAL A 334 -8.88 -2.06 1.28
C VAL A 334 -9.57 -1.94 -0.07
N PHE A 335 -10.88 -1.67 -0.02
CA PHE A 335 -11.62 -1.27 -1.21
C PHE A 335 -11.07 0.07 -1.67
N ASP A 336 -10.30 0.04 -2.75
CA ASP A 336 -9.92 1.24 -3.49
C ASP A 336 -10.89 1.41 -4.67
N PRO A 337 -12.02 2.12 -4.54
CA PRO A 337 -12.83 2.51 -5.69
C PRO A 337 -12.23 3.74 -6.39
N SER A 338 -10.92 3.80 -6.57
CA SER A 338 -10.19 4.98 -7.06
C SER A 338 -10.31 6.17 -6.11
N PRO A 339 -9.19 6.75 -5.64
CA PRO A 339 -9.19 8.11 -5.13
C PRO A 339 -9.52 9.03 -6.29
N VAL A 340 -10.76 9.46 -6.37
CA VAL A 340 -10.95 10.86 -6.68
C VAL A 340 -11.17 11.45 -5.31
N GLY A 341 -10.27 12.33 -4.87
CA GLY A 341 -10.45 13.13 -3.67
C GLY A 341 -11.93 13.48 -3.55
N PHE A 342 -12.56 12.94 -2.51
CA PHE A 342 -14.00 13.02 -2.40
C PHE A 342 -14.33 14.40 -1.85
N ASN A 343 -15.00 15.22 -2.65
CA ASN A 343 -15.64 16.43 -2.18
C ASN A 343 -17.05 16.03 -1.71
N PRO A 344 -17.42 16.24 -0.43
CA PRO A 344 -18.77 16.02 0.07
C PRO A 344 -19.88 16.77 -0.68
N ASP A 345 -19.53 17.77 -1.51
CA ASP A 345 -20.45 18.38 -2.47
C ASP A 345 -20.99 17.40 -3.53
N ASP A 346 -20.32 16.27 -3.77
CA ASP A 346 -20.81 15.18 -4.64
C ASP A 346 -21.43 14.04 -3.81
N TYR A 347 -22.42 14.37 -2.97
CA TYR A 347 -23.15 13.42 -2.13
C TYR A 347 -23.55 12.12 -2.85
N GLU A 348 -24.07 12.23 -4.07
CA GLU A 348 -24.52 11.06 -4.83
C GLU A 348 -23.36 10.13 -5.19
N ARG A 349 -22.15 10.66 -5.36
CA ARG A 349 -20.96 9.85 -5.60
C ARG A 349 -20.47 9.13 -4.35
N ALA A 350 -20.40 9.79 -3.18
CA ALA A 350 -20.08 9.06 -1.95
C ALA A 350 -21.11 8.01 -1.61
N LYS A 351 -22.40 8.34 -1.78
CA LYS A 351 -23.48 7.38 -1.55
C LYS A 351 -23.33 6.13 -2.41
N ARG A 352 -22.91 6.27 -3.68
CA ARG A 352 -22.59 5.12 -4.54
C ARG A 352 -21.43 4.29 -4.00
N PHE A 353 -20.37 4.92 -3.51
CA PHE A 353 -19.23 4.20 -2.93
C PHE A 353 -19.59 3.48 -1.63
N VAL A 354 -20.34 4.11 -0.74
CA VAL A 354 -20.86 3.45 0.46
C VAL A 354 -21.79 2.29 0.05
N GLY A 355 -22.60 2.47 -0.99
CA GLY A 355 -23.41 1.40 -1.56
C GLY A 355 -22.58 0.20 -2.02
N ALA A 356 -21.51 0.45 -2.78
CA ALA A 356 -20.59 -0.59 -3.25
C ALA A 356 -19.84 -1.30 -2.11
N ALA A 357 -19.44 -0.56 -1.07
CA ALA A 357 -18.82 -1.13 0.12
C ALA A 357 -19.75 -2.13 0.81
N VAL A 358 -21.05 -1.80 0.89
CA VAL A 358 -22.06 -2.73 1.43
C VAL A 358 -22.35 -3.88 0.45
N GLU A 359 -22.50 -3.61 -0.84
CA GLU A 359 -22.80 -4.65 -1.84
C GLU A 359 -21.72 -5.73 -1.92
N HIS A 360 -20.46 -5.34 -1.70
CA HIS A 360 -19.31 -6.22 -1.84
C HIS A 360 -18.66 -6.61 -0.52
N ASN A 361 -19.23 -6.19 0.62
CA ASN A 361 -18.67 -6.37 1.96
C ASN A 361 -17.19 -5.96 2.06
N ARG A 362 -16.88 -4.74 1.62
CA ARG A 362 -15.51 -4.23 1.62
C ARG A 362 -15.34 -2.99 2.49
N LEU A 363 -14.09 -2.72 2.85
CA LEU A 363 -13.68 -1.52 3.58
C LEU A 363 -13.47 -0.32 2.66
N LEU A 364 -14.32 0.70 2.78
CA LEU A 364 -14.18 1.96 2.07
C LEU A 364 -13.49 3.03 2.94
N GLY A 365 -12.34 3.53 2.48
CA GLY A 365 -11.77 4.77 3.01
C GLY A 365 -12.39 6.01 2.37
N LEU A 366 -13.27 6.73 3.08
CA LEU A 366 -13.79 8.02 2.62
C LEU A 366 -12.87 9.15 3.07
N THR A 367 -12.22 9.78 2.11
CA THR A 367 -11.35 10.95 2.33
C THR A 367 -12.11 12.24 2.13
N ILE A 368 -12.17 13.06 3.17
CA ILE A 368 -12.97 14.27 3.24
C ILE A 368 -12.06 15.45 3.53
N HIS A 369 -12.16 16.51 2.74
CA HIS A 369 -11.51 17.78 3.03
C HIS A 369 -12.59 18.76 3.46
N MET A 370 -12.50 19.27 4.69
CA MET A 370 -13.49 20.20 5.23
C MET A 370 -13.22 21.66 4.85
N ALA A 371 -12.16 21.94 4.07
CA ALA A 371 -11.84 23.27 3.56
C ALA A 371 -11.46 23.23 2.06
N PRO A 372 -12.05 24.09 1.20
CA PRO A 372 -13.17 24.98 1.52
C PRO A 372 -14.38 24.18 2.00
N MET A 373 -15.13 24.71 2.97
CA MET A 373 -16.23 23.99 3.61
C MET A 373 -17.18 23.43 2.54
N PRO A 374 -17.32 22.09 2.45
CA PRO A 374 -18.31 21.51 1.58
C PRO A 374 -19.70 21.88 2.10
N SER A 375 -20.73 21.68 1.29
CA SER A 375 -22.10 21.85 1.73
C SER A 375 -22.34 21.05 3.02
N ARG A 376 -22.45 21.74 4.17
CA ARG A 376 -22.74 21.12 5.47
C ARG A 376 -23.92 20.18 5.38
N ARG A 377 -24.96 20.58 4.65
CA ARG A 377 -26.15 19.76 4.40
C ARG A 377 -25.84 18.49 3.61
N ALA A 378 -24.97 18.55 2.61
CA ALA A 378 -24.57 17.38 1.83
C ALA A 378 -23.76 16.41 2.70
N PHE A 379 -22.86 16.94 3.53
CA PHE A 379 -22.13 16.16 4.53
C PHE A 379 -23.07 15.50 5.55
N GLU A 380 -23.99 16.26 6.17
CA GLU A 380 -25.02 15.71 7.07
C GLU A 380 -25.86 14.62 6.39
N SER A 381 -26.23 14.82 5.11
CA SER A 381 -27.00 13.82 4.34
C SER A 381 -26.19 12.55 4.08
N LEU A 382 -24.88 12.67 3.87
CA LEU A 382 -23.96 11.54 3.73
C LEU A 382 -23.88 10.75 5.04
N ILE A 383 -23.68 11.44 6.16
CA ILE A 383 -23.58 10.81 7.47
C ILE A 383 -24.92 10.15 7.87
N GLU A 384 -26.05 10.78 7.57
CA GLU A 384 -27.38 10.16 7.74
C GLU A 384 -27.53 8.90 6.87
N TYR A 385 -27.01 8.92 5.63
CA TYR A 385 -26.98 7.74 4.77
C TYR A 385 -26.14 6.61 5.38
N VAL A 386 -24.92 6.91 5.81
CA VAL A 386 -24.02 5.96 6.49
C VAL A 386 -24.69 5.38 7.73
N HIS A 387 -25.26 6.23 8.59
CA HIS A 387 -25.96 5.79 9.80
C HIS A 387 -27.14 4.88 9.51
N ARG A 388 -27.91 5.13 8.44
CA ARG A 388 -28.99 4.22 8.06
C ARG A 388 -28.46 2.84 7.66
N ARG A 389 -27.34 2.75 6.94
CA ARG A 389 -26.70 1.47 6.57
C ARG A 389 -26.19 0.75 7.83
N GLU A 390 -25.50 1.48 8.71
CA GLU A 390 -25.04 0.96 10.00
C GLU A 390 -26.18 0.37 10.83
N ARG A 391 -27.30 1.09 10.97
CA ARG A 391 -28.49 0.57 11.68
C ARG A 391 -29.17 -0.63 11.01
N CYS A 392 -28.97 -0.82 9.71
CA CYS A 392 -29.43 -2.02 9.01
C CYS A 392 -28.52 -3.22 9.26
N GLY A 393 -27.33 -3.01 9.84
CA GLY A 393 -26.33 -4.05 10.11
C GLY A 393 -25.45 -4.40 8.92
N ASP A 394 -25.62 -3.73 7.78
CA ASP A 394 -24.91 -4.03 6.52
C ASP A 394 -23.66 -3.16 6.29
N LEU A 395 -23.40 -2.20 7.19
CA LEU A 395 -22.20 -1.37 7.22
C LEU A 395 -21.70 -1.21 8.66
N ALA A 396 -20.39 -1.11 8.86
CA ALA A 396 -19.79 -0.63 10.10
C ALA A 396 -18.97 0.65 9.84
N VAL A 397 -18.96 1.57 10.79
CA VAL A 397 -18.04 2.70 10.80
C VAL A 397 -16.88 2.32 11.72
N ILE A 398 -15.66 2.42 11.21
CA ILE A 398 -14.44 2.09 11.98
C ILE A 398 -13.37 3.17 11.80
N THR A 399 -12.40 3.20 12.71
CA THR A 399 -11.18 4.00 12.58
C THR A 399 -9.99 3.15 12.07
N PRO A 400 -8.92 3.79 11.55
CA PRO A 400 -7.66 3.11 11.26
C PRO A 400 -7.09 2.28 12.42
N THR A 401 -7.12 2.75 13.67
CA THR A 401 -6.63 1.97 14.81
C THR A 401 -7.51 0.75 15.07
N GLU A 402 -8.84 0.89 14.99
CA GLU A 402 -9.76 -0.27 15.09
C GLU A 402 -9.50 -1.29 13.97
N LEU A 403 -9.17 -0.83 12.76
CA LEU A 403 -8.74 -1.71 11.68
C LEU A 403 -7.51 -2.54 12.05
N TYR A 404 -6.52 -1.90 12.68
CA TYR A 404 -5.27 -2.55 13.06
C TYR A 404 -5.45 -3.55 14.21
N ASP A 405 -6.09 -3.10 15.28
CA ASP A 405 -6.25 -3.87 16.51
C ASP A 405 -7.14 -5.10 16.31
N ASP A 406 -8.26 -4.96 15.59
CA ASP A 406 -9.25 -6.03 15.46
C ASP A 406 -8.99 -6.99 14.29
N TYR A 407 -8.08 -6.65 13.36
CA TYR A 407 -7.95 -7.42 12.11
C TYR A 407 -6.53 -7.64 11.57
N ILE A 408 -5.51 -6.94 12.07
CA ILE A 408 -4.11 -7.13 11.64
C ILE A 408 -3.29 -7.86 12.72
N CYS A 409 -3.69 -7.74 13.99
CA CYS A 409 -2.97 -8.37 15.11
C CYS A 409 -3.47 -9.78 15.52
N ASP A 410 -4.49 -10.32 14.82
CA ASP A 410 -5.02 -11.68 15.00
C ASP A 410 -4.41 -12.67 14.00
#